data_AF-A0A1S3ZVY6-F1
#
_entry.id   AF-A0A1S3ZVY6-F1
#
_cell.length_a   1.000
_cell.length_b   1.000
_cell.length_c   1.000
_cell.angle_alpha   90.00
_cell.angle_beta   90.00
_cell.angle_gamma   90.00
#
_symmetry.space_group_name_H-M   'P 1'
#
loop_
_entity.id
_entity.type
_entity.pdbx_description
1 polymer ?
#
loop_
_entity_poly.entity_id
_entity_poly.type
_entity_poly.pdbx_seq_one_letter_code
_entity_poly.pdbx_strand_id
1 'polypeptide(L)'
;MQENKTSSKRQSEDFSAETPRKKPTRALRIQTDSDEEVGIEEKVYYFRVLLPNGITLELQVRKPPTEIPVEDFIIVVKRECINVGGRTEFGLKSKRQIYWTSKDLHFVDAFENKITKTLDFRNLKPNYKSHMLRLCDGSAEADKYENMWDLTPDTDLLKELPEEYTFETALADLIDNSLQAVWSNHANQRRLISLELTEKRITIFDTGPGMDGSAENSIVKWGKMGASLHRSSRYKGIGGKPPYLMPFFGMFGYGGPIASMHLGRRASVSSKTKESKKVFVLHLERESLLSCSSSQHTWKTDGSVRDPLEDEIRESTDGSFTKVEIFHLKMRSESIQQLQYQLKDIYFPYIQVSDL
;
A
#
# COMPACT_ATOMS: atom_id res chain seq x y z
N MET A 1 31.04 52.18 37.71
CA MET A 1 30.34 51.56 36.56
C MET A 1 30.32 50.06 36.81
N GLN A 2 29.16 49.55 37.23
CA GLN A 2 28.95 48.15 37.58
C GLN A 2 28.59 47.34 36.33
N GLU A 3 29.31 46.24 36.12
CA GLU A 3 29.01 45.22 35.11
C GLU A 3 27.91 44.29 35.63
N ASN A 4 26.74 44.30 34.98
CA ASN A 4 25.70 43.31 35.20
C ASN A 4 25.90 42.12 34.24
N LYS A 5 26.47 41.03 34.76
CA LYS A 5 26.35 39.69 34.16
C LYS A 5 24.91 39.20 34.35
N THR A 6 24.15 39.09 33.28
CA THR A 6 22.87 38.36 33.27
C THR A 6 23.08 36.99 32.65
N SER A 7 23.02 35.96 33.51
CA SER A 7 22.99 34.56 33.13
C SER A 7 21.58 34.20 32.60
N SER A 8 21.46 33.98 31.29
CA SER A 8 20.25 33.38 30.71
C SER A 8 20.33 31.86 30.85
N LYS A 9 19.60 31.33 31.84
CA LYS A 9 19.31 29.88 31.95
C LYS A 9 18.37 29.52 30.79
N ARG A 10 18.85 28.71 29.84
CA ARG A 10 17.99 28.00 28.89
C ARG A 10 17.09 27.06 29.68
N GLN A 11 15.80 27.37 29.75
CA GLN A 11 14.77 26.41 30.18
C GLN A 11 14.69 25.31 29.12
N SER A 12 14.87 24.06 29.55
CA SER A 12 14.50 22.88 28.78
C SER A 12 12.98 22.78 28.79
N GLU A 13 12.33 23.21 27.72
CA GLU A 13 10.92 22.92 27.51
C GLU A 13 10.81 21.50 26.97
N ASP A 14 10.39 20.60 27.87
CA ASP A 14 9.87 19.28 27.57
C ASP A 14 8.61 19.45 26.70
N PHE A 15 8.76 19.29 25.38
CA PHE A 15 7.61 19.16 24.49
C PHE A 15 7.04 17.74 24.62
N SER A 16 6.34 17.51 25.73
CA SER A 16 5.35 16.43 25.84
C SER A 16 4.17 16.80 24.95
N ALA A 17 4.25 16.43 23.66
CA ALA A 17 3.14 16.53 22.74
C ALA A 17 2.21 15.33 22.94
N GLU A 18 1.23 15.48 23.83
CA GLU A 18 0.02 14.67 23.81
C GLU A 18 -0.63 14.78 22.42
N THR A 19 -0.46 13.75 21.59
CA THR A 19 -1.22 13.61 20.36
C THR A 19 -2.71 13.43 20.68
N PRO A 20 -3.63 14.23 20.12
CA PRO A 20 -5.05 14.00 20.28
C PRO A 20 -5.44 12.74 19.49
N ARG A 21 -5.76 11.66 20.23
CA ARG A 21 -6.33 10.43 19.68
C ARG A 21 -7.70 10.74 19.07
N LYS A 22 -7.76 10.91 17.74
CA LYS A 22 -9.03 10.94 17.00
C LYS A 22 -9.71 9.57 17.08
N LYS A 23 -10.97 9.54 17.52
CA LYS A 23 -11.81 8.34 17.60
C LYS A 23 -12.12 7.80 16.19
N PRO A 24 -11.93 6.50 15.90
CA PRO A 24 -12.43 5.89 14.68
C PRO A 24 -13.91 5.49 14.80
N THR A 25 -14.51 5.28 13.63
CA THR A 25 -15.86 4.78 13.35
C THR A 25 -16.29 3.65 14.29
N ARG A 26 -17.57 3.67 14.69
CA ARG A 26 -18.20 2.88 15.75
C ARG A 26 -17.76 1.41 15.75
N ALA A 27 -17.21 0.96 16.87
CA ALA A 27 -16.88 -0.42 17.12
C ALA A 27 -18.11 -1.31 17.32
N LEU A 28 -18.09 -2.49 16.72
CA LEU A 28 -19.05 -3.54 17.00
C LEU A 28 -18.58 -4.32 18.23
N ARG A 29 -19.36 -4.22 19.33
CA ARG A 29 -19.23 -5.10 20.49
C ARG A 29 -20.03 -6.36 20.20
N ILE A 30 -19.37 -7.51 20.21
CA ILE A 30 -20.06 -8.80 20.33
C ILE A 30 -20.28 -8.99 21.84
N GLN A 31 -21.54 -9.02 22.28
CA GLN A 31 -21.86 -9.25 23.70
C GLN A 31 -21.65 -10.72 24.02
N THR A 32 -20.85 -11.00 25.04
CA THR A 32 -20.80 -12.29 25.73
C THR A 32 -20.98 -12.02 27.23
N ASP A 33 -21.95 -12.70 27.84
CA ASP A 33 -22.13 -12.75 29.29
C ASP A 33 -21.03 -13.64 29.88
N SER A 34 -19.96 -13.02 30.39
CA SER A 34 -19.07 -13.63 31.37
C SER A 34 -18.25 -12.54 32.04
N ASP A 35 -18.52 -12.33 33.32
CA ASP A 35 -17.78 -11.42 34.19
C ASP A 35 -16.36 -11.96 34.50
N GLU A 36 -15.47 -11.00 34.77
CA GLU A 36 -14.09 -11.12 35.26
C GLU A 36 -12.97 -11.38 34.24
N GLU A 37 -12.22 -10.33 33.90
CA GLU A 37 -10.75 -10.30 34.11
C GLU A 37 -10.15 -8.90 33.94
N VAL A 38 -9.35 -8.50 34.92
CA VAL A 38 -8.64 -7.23 35.03
C VAL A 38 -7.33 -7.29 34.22
N GLY A 39 -7.08 -6.27 33.38
CA GLY A 39 -5.72 -5.91 32.97
C GLY A 39 -5.18 -6.41 31.62
N ILE A 40 -5.97 -7.12 30.80
CA ILE A 40 -5.53 -7.52 29.46
C ILE A 40 -5.85 -6.38 28.47
N GLU A 41 -4.84 -5.89 27.75
CA GLU A 41 -5.06 -4.94 26.63
C GLU A 41 -6.19 -5.45 25.74
N GLU A 42 -7.20 -4.62 25.51
CA GLU A 42 -8.38 -4.99 24.71
C GLU A 42 -7.92 -5.45 23.32
N LYS A 43 -8.13 -6.73 22.98
CA LYS A 43 -7.81 -7.25 21.65
C LYS A 43 -8.84 -6.74 20.65
N VAL A 44 -8.35 -5.97 19.69
CA VAL A 44 -9.11 -5.42 18.59
C VAL A 44 -8.54 -5.94 17.28
N TYR A 45 -9.40 -6.47 16.42
CA TYR A 45 -9.03 -6.96 15.11
C TYR A 45 -9.63 -6.04 14.04
N TYR A 46 -8.82 -5.71 13.04
CA TYR A 46 -9.20 -4.87 11.93
C TYR A 46 -9.26 -5.72 10.68
N PHE A 47 -10.32 -5.58 9.89
CA PHE A 47 -10.49 -6.32 8.65
C PHE A 47 -10.83 -5.39 7.51
N ARG A 48 -10.20 -5.63 6.36
CA ARG A 48 -10.60 -5.07 5.07
C ARG A 48 -11.34 -6.14 4.29
N VAL A 49 -12.66 -6.00 4.19
CA VAL A 49 -13.52 -6.97 3.51
C VAL A 49 -13.89 -6.48 2.11
N LEU A 50 -13.45 -7.21 1.10
CA LEU A 50 -13.73 -6.98 -0.31
C LEU A 50 -15.03 -7.70 -0.68
N LEU A 51 -16.05 -6.96 -1.11
CA LEU A 51 -17.37 -7.52 -1.43
C LEU A 51 -17.55 -7.79 -2.93
N PRO A 52 -18.33 -8.80 -3.33
CA PRO A 52 -18.57 -9.16 -4.74
C PRO A 52 -19.13 -8.04 -5.64
N ASN A 53 -19.64 -6.97 -5.03
CA ASN A 53 -20.17 -5.80 -5.73
C ASN A 53 -19.18 -4.64 -5.87
N GLY A 54 -17.89 -4.88 -5.59
CA GLY A 54 -16.83 -3.88 -5.71
C GLY A 54 -16.75 -2.88 -4.55
N ILE A 55 -17.45 -3.13 -3.44
CA ILE A 55 -17.35 -2.30 -2.23
C ILE A 55 -16.27 -2.86 -1.31
N THR A 56 -15.46 -1.98 -0.73
CA THR A 56 -14.56 -2.31 0.38
C THR A 56 -15.17 -1.87 1.71
N LEU A 57 -15.23 -2.77 2.67
CA LEU A 57 -15.63 -2.49 4.05
C LEU A 57 -14.41 -2.56 4.98
N GLU A 58 -14.29 -1.59 5.88
CA GLU A 58 -13.34 -1.64 7.00
C GLU A 58 -14.11 -1.99 8.27
N LEU A 59 -13.80 -3.13 8.86
CA LEU A 59 -14.47 -3.65 10.06
C LEU A 59 -13.53 -3.64 11.25
N GLN A 60 -14.07 -3.25 12.39
CA GLN A 60 -13.40 -3.35 13.68
C GLN A 60 -14.17 -4.33 14.58
N VAL A 61 -13.54 -5.45 14.92
CA VAL A 61 -14.09 -6.47 15.82
C VAL A 61 -13.37 -6.37 17.16
N ARG A 62 -14.10 -5.98 18.21
CA ARG A 62 -13.55 -5.85 19.57
C ARG A 62 -13.95 -7.04 20.41
N LYS A 63 -13.00 -7.59 21.17
CA LYS A 63 -13.20 -8.74 22.06
C LYS A 63 -13.92 -9.91 21.36
N PRO A 64 -13.43 -10.39 20.20
CA PRO A 64 -14.03 -11.56 19.59
C PRO A 64 -13.78 -12.80 20.48
N PRO A 65 -14.65 -13.82 20.39
CA PRO A 65 -14.30 -15.15 20.86
C PRO A 65 -13.09 -15.69 20.08
N THR A 66 -12.52 -16.80 20.55
CA THR A 66 -11.36 -17.44 19.90
C THR A 66 -11.63 -17.78 18.44
N GLU A 67 -12.83 -18.27 18.14
CA GLU A 67 -13.29 -18.60 16.81
C GLU A 67 -14.72 -18.08 16.61
N ILE A 68 -15.05 -17.65 15.40
CA ILE A 68 -16.42 -17.28 15.01
C ILE A 68 -16.80 -18.14 13.80
N PRO A 69 -17.98 -18.79 13.78
CA PRO A 69 -18.52 -19.43 12.57
C PRO A 69 -18.60 -18.44 11.40
N VAL A 70 -18.27 -18.91 10.20
CA VAL A 70 -18.27 -18.05 9.00
C VAL A 70 -19.65 -17.40 8.77
N GLU A 71 -20.72 -18.12 9.05
CA GLU A 71 -22.11 -17.66 8.96
C GLU A 71 -22.38 -16.48 9.90
N ASP A 72 -21.87 -16.54 11.13
CA ASP A 72 -22.01 -15.45 12.11
C ASP A 72 -21.19 -14.23 11.68
N PHE A 73 -19.98 -14.44 11.15
CA PHE A 73 -19.18 -13.34 10.62
C PHE A 73 -19.82 -12.69 9.38
N ILE A 74 -20.47 -13.48 8.51
CA ILE A 74 -21.26 -12.97 7.37
C ILE A 74 -22.38 -12.05 7.86
N ILE A 75 -23.07 -12.38 8.96
CA ILE A 75 -24.12 -11.52 9.52
C ILE A 75 -23.54 -10.16 9.93
N VAL A 76 -22.33 -10.14 10.52
CA VAL A 76 -21.63 -8.90 10.88
C VAL A 76 -21.28 -8.08 9.63
N VAL A 77 -20.70 -8.72 8.61
CA VAL A 77 -20.35 -8.07 7.33
C VAL A 77 -21.59 -7.51 6.64
N LYS A 78 -22.67 -8.29 6.56
CA LYS A 78 -23.94 -7.88 5.94
C LYS A 78 -24.56 -6.69 6.65
N ARG A 79 -24.55 -6.68 7.99
CA ARG A 79 -25.04 -5.56 8.80
C ARG A 79 -24.27 -4.29 8.49
N GLU A 80 -22.94 -4.38 8.43
CA GLU A 80 -22.12 -3.20 8.12
C GLU A 80 -22.27 -2.75 6.68
N CYS A 81 -22.41 -3.68 5.73
CA CYS A 81 -22.71 -3.36 4.34
C CYS A 81 -24.01 -2.56 4.20
N ILE A 82 -25.06 -2.91 4.93
CA ILE A 82 -26.34 -2.19 4.93
C ILE A 82 -26.18 -0.81 5.60
N ASN A 83 -25.42 -0.72 6.69
CA ASN A 83 -25.16 0.55 7.38
C ASN A 83 -24.42 1.55 6.48
N VAL A 84 -23.44 1.09 5.71
CA VAL A 84 -22.71 1.91 4.74
C VAL A 84 -23.61 2.24 3.55
N GLY A 85 -24.33 1.27 3.01
CA GLY A 85 -25.24 1.47 1.86
C GLY A 85 -26.39 2.44 2.14
N GLY A 86 -26.92 2.45 3.37
CA GLY A 86 -27.94 3.41 3.81
C GLY A 86 -27.44 4.86 3.97
N ARG A 87 -26.12 5.09 3.96
CA ARG A 87 -25.50 6.42 4.03
C ARG A 87 -25.13 6.98 2.65
N THR A 88 -25.22 6.18 1.60
CA THR A 88 -24.75 6.53 0.26
C THR A 88 -25.86 6.28 -0.77
N GLU A 89 -26.95 7.06 -0.68
CA GLU A 89 -28.14 6.94 -1.54
C GLU A 89 -27.84 7.06 -3.05
N PHE A 90 -26.68 7.60 -3.42
CA PHE A 90 -26.31 7.84 -4.82
C PHE A 90 -25.44 6.74 -5.47
N GLY A 91 -24.91 5.76 -4.72
CA GLY A 91 -23.88 4.84 -5.24
C GLY A 91 -24.26 3.35 -5.34
N LEU A 92 -25.35 2.90 -4.70
CA LEU A 92 -25.67 1.46 -4.64
C LEU A 92 -26.59 0.96 -5.76
N LYS A 93 -27.33 1.85 -6.45
CA LYS A 93 -28.35 1.44 -7.44
C LYS A 93 -27.77 0.85 -8.73
N SER A 94 -26.51 1.18 -9.06
CA SER A 94 -25.80 0.64 -10.23
C SER A 94 -24.91 -0.56 -9.90
N LYS A 95 -24.80 -0.94 -8.62
CA LYS A 95 -23.91 -2.01 -8.19
C LYS A 95 -24.62 -3.35 -8.16
N ARG A 96 -23.87 -4.38 -8.50
CA ARG A 96 -24.32 -5.78 -8.45
C ARG A 96 -24.88 -6.12 -7.06
N GLN A 97 -25.93 -6.95 -7.05
CA GLN A 97 -26.46 -7.52 -5.82
C GLN A 97 -25.56 -8.64 -5.28
N ILE A 98 -25.36 -8.68 -3.96
CA ILE A 98 -24.65 -9.76 -3.27
C ILE A 98 -25.63 -10.90 -2.94
N TYR A 99 -25.27 -12.13 -3.29
CA TYR A 99 -26.08 -13.33 -3.05
C TYR A 99 -25.86 -13.88 -1.63
N TRP A 100 -26.38 -13.19 -0.62
CA TRP A 100 -26.23 -13.54 0.81
C TRP A 100 -26.77 -14.92 1.21
N THR A 101 -27.57 -15.57 0.37
CA THR A 101 -28.12 -16.92 0.61
C THR A 101 -27.46 -17.98 -0.27
N SER A 102 -26.33 -17.66 -0.90
CA SER A 102 -25.57 -18.59 -1.72
C SER A 102 -25.04 -19.75 -0.87
N LYS A 103 -25.06 -20.95 -1.44
CA LYS A 103 -24.45 -22.15 -0.81
C LYS A 103 -22.92 -22.12 -0.87
N ASP A 104 -22.35 -21.26 -1.72
CA ASP A 104 -20.90 -21.08 -1.88
C ASP A 104 -20.42 -19.80 -1.18
N LEU A 105 -21.13 -19.36 -0.13
CA LEU A 105 -20.77 -18.16 0.60
C LEU A 105 -19.59 -18.45 1.54
N HIS A 106 -18.42 -17.93 1.22
CA HIS A 106 -17.19 -18.14 2.01
C HIS A 106 -16.25 -16.93 1.92
N PHE A 107 -15.26 -16.89 2.80
CA PHE A 107 -14.19 -15.90 2.70
C PHE A 107 -12.92 -16.52 2.13
N VAL A 108 -12.11 -15.67 1.51
CA VAL A 108 -10.77 -15.99 1.05
C VAL A 108 -9.81 -14.93 1.59
N ASP A 109 -8.66 -15.33 2.13
CA ASP A 109 -7.65 -14.39 2.62
C ASP A 109 -6.74 -13.85 1.49
N ALA A 110 -5.76 -13.00 1.83
CA ALA A 110 -4.83 -12.41 0.86
C ALA A 110 -3.92 -13.42 0.12
N PHE A 111 -3.87 -14.68 0.58
CA PHE A 111 -3.05 -15.76 0.03
C PHE A 111 -3.89 -16.84 -0.66
N GLU A 112 -5.17 -16.54 -0.90
CA GLU A 112 -6.15 -17.44 -1.52
C GLU A 112 -6.45 -18.69 -0.67
N ASN A 113 -6.31 -18.61 0.66
CA ASN A 113 -6.78 -19.65 1.57
C ASN A 113 -8.29 -19.47 1.82
N LYS A 114 -9.06 -20.54 1.57
CA LYS A 114 -10.51 -20.54 1.79
C LYS A 114 -10.85 -20.73 3.26
N ILE A 115 -11.72 -19.87 3.76
CA ILE A 115 -12.26 -19.89 5.13
C ILE A 115 -13.76 -20.21 5.00
N THR A 116 -14.10 -21.48 5.25
CA THR A 116 -15.45 -22.01 5.01
C THR A 116 -16.22 -22.41 6.26
N LYS A 117 -15.54 -22.62 7.40
CA LYS A 117 -16.16 -23.10 8.64
C LYS A 117 -16.08 -22.08 9.76
N THR A 118 -14.86 -21.77 10.20
CA THR A 118 -14.61 -20.85 11.30
C THR A 118 -13.50 -19.88 10.97
N LEU A 119 -13.63 -18.65 11.46
CA LEU A 119 -12.58 -17.64 11.46
C LEU A 119 -11.86 -17.70 12.82
N ASP A 120 -10.62 -18.20 12.82
CA ASP A 120 -9.81 -18.36 14.02
C ASP A 120 -8.95 -17.12 14.30
N PHE A 121 -9.27 -16.41 15.38
CA PHE A 121 -8.60 -15.18 15.79
C PHE A 121 -7.23 -15.42 16.42
N ARG A 122 -6.85 -16.67 16.76
CA ARG A 122 -5.50 -17.03 17.22
C ARG A 122 -4.46 -16.93 16.10
N ASN A 123 -4.90 -17.14 14.87
CA ASN A 123 -4.04 -17.04 13.68
C ASN A 123 -3.86 -15.60 13.19
N LEU A 124 -4.58 -14.65 13.80
CA LEU A 124 -4.58 -13.25 13.43
C LEU A 124 -3.84 -12.43 14.48
N LYS A 125 -3.12 -11.39 14.03
CA LYS A 125 -2.45 -10.44 14.93
C LYS A 125 -3.44 -9.33 15.35
N PRO A 126 -3.75 -9.17 16.65
CA PRO A 126 -4.60 -8.08 17.13
C PRO A 126 -3.85 -6.74 17.15
N ASN A 127 -4.60 -5.65 17.30
CA ASN A 127 -4.18 -4.28 17.67
C ASN A 127 -3.19 -3.56 16.74
N TYR A 128 -2.85 -4.16 15.60
CA TYR A 128 -1.77 -3.63 14.76
C TYR A 128 -2.18 -3.44 13.30
N LYS A 129 -2.65 -4.49 12.65
CA LYS A 129 -2.73 -4.57 11.19
C LYS A 129 -4.11 -5.02 10.71
N SER A 130 -4.55 -4.47 9.59
CA SER A 130 -5.81 -4.87 8.95
C SER A 130 -5.62 -6.17 8.16
N HIS A 131 -6.50 -7.13 8.39
CA HIS A 131 -6.51 -8.43 7.70
C HIS A 131 -7.43 -8.36 6.50
N MET A 132 -6.92 -8.67 5.32
CA MET A 132 -7.71 -8.64 4.10
C MET A 132 -8.50 -9.95 3.94
N LEU A 133 -9.81 -9.81 3.73
CA LEU A 133 -10.71 -10.90 3.40
C LEU A 133 -11.51 -10.52 2.17
N ARG A 134 -11.78 -11.50 1.31
CA ARG A 134 -12.64 -11.36 0.15
C ARG A 134 -13.85 -12.27 0.32
N LEU A 135 -15.05 -11.71 0.25
CA LEU A 135 -16.28 -12.48 0.29
C LEU A 135 -16.55 -13.03 -1.11
N CYS A 136 -16.74 -14.35 -1.19
CA CYS A 136 -17.16 -15.05 -2.40
C CYS A 136 -18.61 -15.51 -2.21
N ASP A 137 -19.51 -15.15 -3.11
CA ASP A 137 -20.93 -15.50 -3.08
C ASP A 137 -21.35 -16.44 -4.23
N GLY A 138 -20.37 -17.12 -4.85
CA GLY A 138 -20.55 -17.99 -6.03
C GLY A 138 -20.58 -17.24 -7.36
N SER A 139 -20.22 -15.97 -7.34
CA SER A 139 -20.36 -15.03 -8.43
C SER A 139 -18.99 -14.50 -8.86
N ALA A 140 -18.85 -14.00 -10.11
CA ALA A 140 -17.57 -13.52 -10.62
C ALA A 140 -16.93 -12.43 -9.73
N GLU A 141 -15.59 -12.39 -9.69
CA GLU A 141 -14.84 -11.40 -8.92
C GLU A 141 -15.13 -9.98 -9.44
N ALA A 142 -15.05 -8.98 -8.56
CA ALA A 142 -15.22 -7.59 -8.97
C ALA A 142 -13.92 -7.09 -9.64
N ASP A 143 -14.05 -6.49 -10.82
CA ASP A 143 -12.89 -5.94 -11.55
C ASP A 143 -12.20 -4.79 -10.78
N LYS A 144 -12.95 -4.09 -9.93
CA LYS A 144 -12.49 -2.92 -9.19
C LYS A 144 -13.19 -2.85 -7.83
N TYR A 145 -12.42 -2.51 -6.81
CA TYR A 145 -12.88 -2.24 -5.46
C TYR A 145 -12.72 -0.75 -5.15
N GLU A 146 -13.83 -0.10 -4.82
CA GLU A 146 -13.85 1.32 -4.46
C GLU A 146 -13.25 1.54 -3.07
N ASN A 147 -12.48 2.62 -2.92
CA ASN A 147 -11.85 3.03 -1.66
C ASN A 147 -11.08 1.88 -0.98
N MET A 148 -10.50 0.99 -1.78
CA MET A 148 -9.83 -0.24 -1.33
C MET A 148 -8.61 0.06 -0.46
N TRP A 149 -7.87 1.10 -0.79
CA TRP A 149 -6.58 1.39 -0.17
C TRP A 149 -6.63 2.71 0.58
N ASP A 150 -6.33 2.67 1.87
CA ASP A 150 -6.15 3.88 2.69
C ASP A 150 -4.69 4.33 2.63
N LEU A 151 -4.46 5.43 1.91
CA LEU A 151 -3.18 6.09 1.71
C LEU A 151 -3.01 7.33 2.59
N THR A 152 -3.87 7.52 3.60
CA THR A 152 -3.78 8.69 4.50
C THR A 152 -2.38 8.76 5.10
N PRO A 153 -1.59 9.80 4.80
CA PRO A 153 -0.23 9.93 5.33
C PRO A 153 -0.24 9.96 6.86
N ASP A 154 0.83 9.47 7.49
CA ASP A 154 0.94 9.46 8.97
C ASP A 154 1.24 10.86 9.56
N THR A 155 1.39 11.87 8.70
CA THR A 155 1.87 13.22 8.99
C THR A 155 1.26 14.20 7.98
N ASP A 156 1.09 15.47 8.35
CA ASP A 156 0.52 16.55 7.48
C ASP A 156 1.46 17.01 6.34
N LEU A 157 2.08 16.06 5.64
CA LEU A 157 3.27 16.23 4.79
C LEU A 157 2.98 16.61 3.33
N LEU A 158 1.85 17.28 3.09
CA LEU A 158 1.32 17.55 1.74
C LEU A 158 1.27 19.01 1.37
N LYS A 159 2.07 19.86 2.01
CA LYS A 159 1.97 21.27 1.69
C LYS A 159 2.43 21.59 0.27
N GLU A 160 3.48 20.93 -0.27
CA GLU A 160 3.93 21.18 -1.64
C GLU A 160 4.56 19.92 -2.28
N LEU A 161 4.15 19.56 -3.50
CA LEU A 161 4.95 18.67 -4.36
C LEU A 161 6.22 19.45 -4.72
N PRO A 162 7.43 18.86 -4.71
CA PRO A 162 8.63 19.57 -5.16
C PRO A 162 8.40 20.12 -6.57
N GLU A 163 8.56 21.43 -6.76
CA GLU A 163 8.29 22.10 -8.05
C GLU A 163 9.30 21.73 -9.15
N GLU A 164 10.40 21.04 -8.82
CA GLU A 164 11.58 20.93 -9.68
C GLU A 164 11.86 19.55 -10.30
N TYR A 165 10.86 18.66 -10.40
CA TYR A 165 11.08 17.43 -11.17
C TYR A 165 11.24 17.76 -12.67
N THR A 166 12.28 17.18 -13.29
CA THR A 166 12.33 17.00 -14.74
C THR A 166 11.77 15.63 -15.07
N PHE A 167 11.57 15.35 -16.37
CA PHE A 167 11.14 14.01 -16.79
C PHE A 167 12.14 12.94 -16.34
N GLU A 168 13.43 13.23 -16.47
CA GLU A 168 14.56 12.35 -16.15
C GLU A 168 14.64 12.07 -14.65
N THR A 169 14.55 13.10 -13.80
CA THR A 169 14.67 12.92 -12.35
C THR A 169 13.46 12.21 -11.76
N ALA A 170 12.25 12.47 -12.26
CA ALA A 170 11.06 11.73 -11.85
C ALA A 170 11.15 10.25 -12.27
N LEU A 171 11.67 9.98 -13.46
CA LEU A 171 11.86 8.62 -13.93
C LEU A 171 12.94 7.89 -13.12
N ALA A 172 14.05 8.56 -12.80
CA ALA A 172 15.11 8.03 -11.94
C ALA A 172 14.58 7.62 -10.57
N ASP A 173 13.71 8.43 -9.94
CA ASP A 173 13.09 8.08 -8.65
C ASP A 173 12.29 6.76 -8.69
N LEU A 174 11.65 6.45 -9.81
CA LEU A 174 10.91 5.19 -9.99
C LEU A 174 11.84 4.01 -10.27
N ILE A 175 12.93 4.24 -11.02
CA ILE A 175 13.96 3.24 -11.28
C ILE A 175 14.73 2.92 -9.99
N ASP A 176 15.02 3.92 -9.16
CA ASP A 176 15.67 3.76 -7.86
C ASP A 176 14.86 2.84 -6.94
N ASN A 177 13.53 3.01 -6.91
CA ASN A 177 12.65 2.10 -6.16
C ASN A 177 12.74 0.66 -6.68
N SER A 178 12.76 0.50 -8.01
CA SER A 178 12.86 -0.80 -8.68
C SER A 178 14.22 -1.46 -8.39
N LEU A 179 15.31 -0.68 -8.46
CA LEU A 179 16.66 -1.12 -8.20
C LEU A 179 16.82 -1.55 -6.75
N GLN A 180 16.28 -0.77 -5.82
CA GLN A 180 16.25 -1.10 -4.40
C GLN A 180 15.46 -2.40 -4.13
N ALA A 181 14.31 -2.57 -4.79
CA ALA A 181 13.50 -3.78 -4.67
C ALA A 181 14.27 -5.01 -5.17
N VAL A 182 14.82 -4.97 -6.39
CA VAL A 182 15.61 -6.06 -6.95
C VAL A 182 16.84 -6.37 -6.10
N TRP A 183 17.51 -5.36 -5.55
CA TRP A 183 18.70 -5.58 -4.71
C TRP A 183 18.42 -6.31 -3.40
N SER A 184 17.18 -6.23 -2.91
CA SER A 184 16.74 -6.96 -1.71
C SER A 184 16.58 -8.46 -1.93
N ASN A 185 16.55 -8.92 -3.20
CA ASN A 185 16.65 -10.34 -3.53
C ASN A 185 18.05 -10.90 -3.22
N HIS A 186 18.13 -12.23 -3.18
CA HIS A 186 19.41 -12.94 -3.19
C HIS A 186 20.22 -12.57 -4.43
N ALA A 187 21.57 -12.58 -4.32
CA ALA A 187 22.46 -12.10 -5.38
C ALA A 187 22.21 -12.80 -6.74
N ASN A 188 21.87 -14.09 -6.75
CA ASN A 188 21.54 -14.88 -7.93
C ASN A 188 20.10 -14.68 -8.48
N GLN A 189 19.31 -13.82 -7.84
CA GLN A 189 17.91 -13.50 -8.17
C GLN A 189 17.71 -12.02 -8.53
N ARG A 190 18.81 -11.27 -8.70
CA ARG A 190 18.79 -9.87 -9.17
C ARG A 190 18.75 -9.87 -10.69
N ARG A 191 17.54 -9.93 -11.27
CA ARG A 191 17.36 -10.21 -12.69
C ARG A 191 17.00 -9.00 -13.53
N LEU A 192 15.80 -8.45 -13.31
CA LEU A 192 15.19 -7.59 -14.31
C LEU A 192 14.64 -6.30 -13.69
N ILE A 193 15.02 -5.19 -14.30
CA ILE A 193 14.29 -3.93 -14.28
C ILE A 193 14.12 -3.55 -15.74
N SER A 194 12.88 -3.42 -16.20
CA SER A 194 12.58 -3.00 -17.58
C SER A 194 11.76 -1.73 -17.59
N LEU A 195 12.07 -0.87 -18.56
CA LEU A 195 11.39 0.38 -18.80
C LEU A 195 10.88 0.38 -20.25
N GLU A 196 9.57 0.49 -20.41
CA GLU A 196 8.91 0.68 -21.70
C GLU A 196 8.32 2.10 -21.76
N LEU A 197 8.71 2.85 -22.79
CA LEU A 197 8.21 4.20 -23.05
C LEU A 197 7.42 4.19 -24.35
N THR A 198 6.14 4.52 -24.26
CA THR A 198 5.26 4.71 -25.42
C THR A 198 4.68 6.12 -25.39
N GLU A 199 4.04 6.54 -26.48
CA GLU A 199 3.36 7.84 -26.50
C GLU A 199 2.25 7.98 -25.46
N LYS A 200 1.64 6.86 -25.06
CA LYS A 200 0.44 6.84 -24.20
C LYS A 200 0.74 6.49 -22.75
N ARG A 201 1.81 5.72 -22.50
CA ARG A 201 2.14 5.19 -21.18
C ARG A 201 3.64 5.04 -20.96
N ILE A 202 4.03 5.11 -19.69
CA ILE A 202 5.32 4.66 -19.18
C ILE A 202 5.06 3.40 -18.37
N THR A 203 5.80 2.33 -18.62
CA THR A 203 5.73 1.09 -17.85
C THR A 203 7.10 0.76 -17.27
N ILE A 204 7.14 0.57 -15.96
CA ILE A 204 8.33 0.15 -15.22
C ILE A 204 7.99 -1.19 -14.58
N PHE A 205 8.83 -2.19 -14.78
CA PHE A 205 8.63 -3.52 -14.24
C PHE A 205 9.92 -3.99 -13.56
N ASP A 206 9.79 -4.53 -12.36
CA ASP A 206 10.90 -5.12 -11.61
C ASP A 206 10.54 -6.48 -11.05
N THR A 207 11.55 -7.35 -10.91
CA THR A 207 11.41 -8.69 -10.33
C THR A 207 11.84 -8.73 -8.87
N GLY A 208 11.61 -7.66 -8.10
CA GLY A 208 11.84 -7.63 -6.67
C GLY A 208 10.90 -8.57 -5.89
N PRO A 209 10.92 -8.53 -4.55
CA PRO A 209 10.05 -9.37 -3.71
C PRO A 209 8.55 -9.13 -3.91
N GLY A 210 8.19 -7.98 -4.48
CA GLY A 210 6.82 -7.53 -4.66
C GLY A 210 6.11 -7.14 -3.36
N MET A 211 4.83 -6.85 -3.48
CA MET A 211 3.91 -6.44 -2.44
C MET A 211 2.57 -7.16 -2.63
N ASP A 212 1.78 -7.26 -1.57
CA ASP A 212 0.51 -7.98 -1.59
C ASP A 212 -0.56 -7.31 -0.71
N GLY A 213 -1.66 -8.02 -0.45
CA GLY A 213 -2.74 -7.59 0.45
C GLY A 213 -2.47 -7.86 1.93
N SER A 214 -1.36 -8.51 2.29
CA SER A 214 -0.96 -8.69 3.69
C SER A 214 -0.52 -7.36 4.27
N ALA A 215 -0.56 -7.26 5.60
CA ALA A 215 -0.18 -6.02 6.24
C ALA A 215 1.35 -5.90 6.45
N GLU A 216 2.09 -7.01 6.40
CA GLU A 216 3.55 -7.09 6.32
C GLU A 216 4.09 -6.53 5.02
N ASN A 217 3.56 -6.95 3.88
CA ASN A 217 4.07 -6.59 2.55
C ASN A 217 3.07 -5.73 1.75
N SER A 218 2.24 -4.97 2.46
CA SER A 218 1.11 -4.26 1.85
C SER A 218 1.52 -3.32 0.73
N ILE A 219 0.85 -3.43 -0.43
CA ILE A 219 0.99 -2.48 -1.56
C ILE A 219 0.66 -1.03 -1.17
N VAL A 220 -0.12 -0.83 -0.10
CA VAL A 220 -0.39 0.49 0.50
C VAL A 220 0.89 1.25 0.80
N LYS A 221 1.97 0.56 1.20
CA LYS A 221 3.25 1.20 1.55
C LYS A 221 3.90 1.92 0.37
N TRP A 222 3.64 1.47 -0.86
CA TRP A 222 4.11 2.17 -2.06
C TRP A 222 3.34 3.47 -2.29
N GLY A 223 2.02 3.44 -2.10
CA GLY A 223 1.14 4.61 -2.32
C GLY A 223 1.14 5.63 -1.19
N LYS A 224 1.39 5.19 0.04
CA LYS A 224 1.29 6.01 1.25
C LYS A 224 2.56 6.84 1.42
N MET A 225 2.40 8.16 1.26
CA MET A 225 3.50 9.11 1.42
C MET A 225 4.06 9.07 2.85
N GLY A 226 5.39 9.05 2.96
CA GLY A 226 6.09 9.02 4.25
C GLY A 226 6.19 7.63 4.89
N ALA A 227 5.62 6.58 4.29
CA ALA A 227 5.61 5.22 4.84
C ALA A 227 6.91 4.42 4.60
N SER A 228 8.03 5.07 4.25
CA SER A 228 9.28 4.36 3.94
C SER A 228 9.79 3.59 5.16
N LEU A 229 9.89 2.26 5.00
CA LEU A 229 10.53 1.34 5.96
C LEU A 229 12.04 1.61 6.11
N HIS A 230 12.64 2.32 5.15
CA HIS A 230 14.08 2.41 4.98
C HIS A 230 14.73 3.55 5.75
N ARG A 231 13.97 4.43 6.39
CA ARG A 231 14.50 5.43 7.33
C ARG A 231 15.37 4.78 8.41
N SER A 232 15.00 3.57 8.83
CA SER A 232 15.71 2.75 9.83
C SER A 232 16.97 2.06 9.31
N SER A 233 17.11 1.87 7.99
CA SER A 233 18.19 1.10 7.36
C SER A 233 19.26 1.98 6.69
N ARG A 234 19.18 3.31 6.88
CA ARG A 234 20.11 4.31 6.33
C ARG A 234 21.58 3.96 6.54
N TYR A 235 21.93 3.41 7.71
CA TYR A 235 23.32 3.05 8.03
C TYR A 235 23.90 1.96 7.11
N LYS A 236 23.05 1.12 6.49
CA LYS A 236 23.50 0.06 5.56
C LYS A 236 23.97 0.62 4.21
N GLY A 237 23.60 1.86 3.87
CA GLY A 237 24.13 2.58 2.71
C GLY A 237 25.41 3.36 3.01
N ILE A 238 25.88 3.41 4.27
CA ILE A 238 27.05 4.19 4.69
C ILE A 238 28.17 3.24 5.09
N GLY A 239 29.22 3.15 4.26
CA GLY A 239 30.40 2.32 4.51
C GLY A 239 30.17 0.84 4.19
N GLY A 240 31.18 0.20 3.58
CA GLY A 240 31.14 -1.20 3.14
C GLY A 240 32.42 -1.60 2.41
N LYS A 241 32.55 -2.87 2.00
CA LYS A 241 33.61 -3.27 1.05
C LYS A 241 33.22 -2.79 -0.35
N PRO A 242 34.17 -2.22 -1.14
CA PRO A 242 33.91 -1.81 -2.52
C PRO A 242 33.22 -2.90 -3.34
N PRO A 243 32.34 -2.53 -4.31
CA PRO A 243 31.97 -1.17 -4.68
C PRO A 243 30.94 -0.58 -3.68
N TYR A 244 31.16 0.66 -3.26
CA TYR A 244 30.43 1.37 -2.18
C TYR A 244 28.98 1.76 -2.52
N LEU A 245 28.25 0.94 -3.28
CA LEU A 245 26.97 1.30 -3.90
C LEU A 245 25.92 0.25 -3.55
N MET A 246 25.40 0.31 -2.32
CA MET A 246 24.13 -0.36 -2.02
C MET A 246 22.99 0.61 -2.33
N PRO A 247 22.01 0.24 -3.18
CA PRO A 247 20.95 1.12 -3.64
C PRO A 247 19.90 1.36 -2.55
N PHE A 248 20.25 2.14 -1.52
CA PHE A 248 19.35 2.60 -0.48
C PHE A 248 18.94 4.07 -0.74
N PHE A 249 18.24 4.29 -1.86
CA PHE A 249 17.87 5.63 -2.33
C PHE A 249 16.61 6.18 -1.66
N GLY A 250 15.67 5.30 -1.29
CA GLY A 250 14.35 5.66 -0.75
C GLY A 250 14.37 6.18 0.69
N MET A 251 14.88 7.40 0.92
CA MET A 251 15.03 7.97 2.26
C MET A 251 13.71 8.40 2.92
N PHE A 252 12.73 8.80 2.10
CA PHE A 252 11.55 9.52 2.61
C PHE A 252 10.20 8.90 2.22
N GLY A 253 10.15 7.96 1.27
CA GLY A 253 8.89 7.32 0.87
C GLY A 253 7.92 8.25 0.13
N TYR A 254 8.48 9.22 -0.61
CA TYR A 254 7.72 10.16 -1.44
C TYR A 254 7.90 9.89 -2.94
N GLY A 255 9.06 9.39 -3.36
CA GLY A 255 9.45 9.33 -4.77
C GLY A 255 8.42 8.66 -5.68
N GLY A 256 7.95 7.46 -5.34
CA GLY A 256 7.02 6.69 -6.18
C GLY A 256 5.73 7.43 -6.54
N PRO A 257 4.86 7.77 -5.57
CA PRO A 257 3.62 8.48 -5.85
C PRO A 257 3.84 9.87 -6.46
N ILE A 258 4.82 10.63 -5.99
CA ILE A 258 5.06 12.00 -6.43
C ILE A 258 5.59 12.03 -7.86
N ALA A 259 6.61 11.23 -8.18
CA ALA A 259 7.16 11.12 -9.52
C ALA A 259 6.10 10.65 -10.52
N SER A 260 5.28 9.66 -10.14
CA SER A 260 4.19 9.16 -10.98
C SER A 260 3.19 10.27 -11.33
N MET A 261 2.80 11.08 -10.35
CA MET A 261 1.88 12.21 -10.56
C MET A 261 2.54 13.40 -11.27
N HIS A 262 3.87 13.48 -11.26
CA HIS A 262 4.61 14.46 -12.03
C HIS A 262 4.63 14.09 -13.52
N LEU A 263 4.94 12.83 -13.82
CA LEU A 263 5.02 12.27 -15.18
C LEU A 263 3.66 12.15 -15.88
N GLY A 264 2.60 11.80 -15.15
CA GLY A 264 1.25 11.63 -15.70
C GLY A 264 0.14 12.01 -14.73
N ARG A 265 -1.12 11.82 -15.14
CA ARG A 265 -2.29 12.11 -14.29
C ARG A 265 -2.83 10.88 -13.57
N ARG A 266 -2.53 9.69 -14.07
CA ARG A 266 -2.98 8.43 -13.47
C ARG A 266 -1.82 7.44 -13.42
N ALA A 267 -1.72 6.70 -12.33
CA ALA A 267 -0.80 5.59 -12.20
C ALA A 267 -1.52 4.35 -11.71
N SER A 268 -1.06 3.18 -12.14
CA SER A 268 -1.51 1.88 -11.67
C SER A 268 -0.29 1.11 -11.23
N VAL A 269 -0.27 0.64 -9.99
CA VAL A 269 0.78 -0.22 -9.47
C VAL A 269 0.20 -1.60 -9.26
N SER A 270 0.67 -2.56 -10.04
CA SER A 270 0.35 -3.97 -9.89
C SER A 270 1.53 -4.65 -9.21
N SER A 271 1.28 -5.43 -8.17
CA SER A 271 2.36 -6.11 -7.46
C SER A 271 1.91 -7.46 -6.93
N LYS A 272 2.87 -8.37 -6.83
CA LYS A 272 2.65 -9.74 -6.37
C LYS A 272 3.89 -10.25 -5.65
N THR A 273 3.70 -10.83 -4.47
CA THR A 273 4.74 -11.58 -3.75
C THR A 273 4.80 -13.03 -4.23
N LYS A 274 5.91 -13.72 -3.92
CA LYS A 274 6.08 -15.15 -4.26
C LYS A 274 5.00 -16.02 -3.62
N GLU A 275 4.55 -15.66 -2.43
CA GLU A 275 3.58 -16.40 -1.64
C GLU A 275 2.14 -16.15 -2.08
N SER A 276 1.83 -14.94 -2.59
CA SER A 276 0.48 -14.64 -3.06
C SER A 276 0.22 -15.26 -4.44
N LYS A 277 -1.00 -15.74 -4.68
CA LYS A 277 -1.43 -16.23 -5.99
C LYS A 277 -2.05 -15.14 -6.87
N LYS A 278 -2.51 -14.05 -6.27
CA LYS A 278 -3.18 -12.94 -6.95
C LYS A 278 -2.25 -11.74 -7.07
N VAL A 279 -2.56 -10.87 -8.02
CA VAL A 279 -1.93 -9.56 -8.19
C VAL A 279 -2.81 -8.51 -7.52
N PHE A 280 -2.20 -7.71 -6.66
CA PHE A 280 -2.86 -6.58 -6.03
C PHE A 280 -2.55 -5.33 -6.81
N VAL A 281 -3.58 -4.51 -7.03
CA VAL A 281 -3.45 -3.29 -7.83
C VAL A 281 -3.88 -2.08 -7.01
N LEU A 282 -3.02 -1.08 -6.98
CA LEU A 282 -3.25 0.26 -6.44
C LEU A 282 -3.45 1.22 -7.60
N HIS A 283 -4.57 1.95 -7.63
CA HIS A 283 -4.76 3.05 -8.57
C HIS A 283 -4.45 4.38 -7.90
N LEU A 284 -3.75 5.27 -8.59
CA LEU A 284 -3.55 6.65 -8.17
C LEU A 284 -4.07 7.59 -9.26
N GLU A 285 -4.84 8.58 -8.86
CA GLU A 285 -5.31 9.66 -9.73
C GLU A 285 -4.92 11.00 -9.11
N ARG A 286 -4.31 11.85 -9.92
CA ARG A 286 -3.77 13.14 -9.49
C ARG A 286 -4.86 14.03 -8.93
N GLU A 287 -5.99 14.08 -9.61
CA GLU A 287 -7.15 14.89 -9.22
C GLU A 287 -7.72 14.42 -7.87
N SER A 288 -7.80 13.12 -7.63
CA SER A 288 -8.20 12.57 -6.33
C SER A 288 -7.23 12.99 -5.23
N LEU A 289 -5.92 12.90 -5.46
CA LEU A 289 -4.89 13.33 -4.52
C LEU A 289 -4.97 14.84 -4.21
N LEU A 290 -5.20 15.67 -5.23
CA LEU A 290 -5.31 17.13 -5.08
C LEU A 290 -6.65 17.56 -4.46
N SER A 291 -7.75 16.86 -4.74
CA SER A 291 -9.06 17.18 -4.17
C SER A 291 -9.13 16.92 -2.66
N CYS A 292 -8.28 16.02 -2.14
CA CYS A 292 -8.22 15.67 -0.73
C CYS A 292 -7.17 16.47 0.07
N SER A 293 -6.53 17.49 -0.51
CA SER A 293 -5.48 18.28 0.15
C SER A 293 -6.00 19.40 1.06
N SER A 294 -7.31 19.70 1.05
CA SER A 294 -7.86 20.91 1.67
C SER A 294 -8.52 20.76 3.05
N SER A 295 -8.64 19.56 3.64
CA SER A 295 -9.15 19.38 5.01
C SER A 295 -9.03 17.93 5.46
N GLN A 296 -9.36 17.65 6.74
CA GLN A 296 -9.37 16.42 7.57
C GLN A 296 -9.78 15.06 6.94
N HIS A 297 -9.56 14.82 5.65
CA HIS A 297 -10.04 13.68 4.90
C HIS A 297 -9.02 12.53 4.88
N THR A 298 -9.53 11.31 5.07
CA THR A 298 -8.79 10.08 4.80
C THR A 298 -8.55 9.97 3.31
N TRP A 299 -7.32 9.73 2.90
CA TRP A 299 -6.96 9.54 1.50
C TRP A 299 -7.21 8.10 1.14
N LYS A 300 -8.34 7.84 0.46
CA LYS A 300 -8.65 6.49 -0.02
C LYS A 300 -8.59 6.47 -1.53
N THR A 301 -8.11 5.37 -2.06
CA THR A 301 -8.07 5.13 -3.49
C THR A 301 -8.56 3.75 -3.84
N ASP A 302 -8.93 3.59 -5.09
CA ASP A 302 -9.45 2.35 -5.62
C ASP A 302 -8.32 1.34 -5.88
N GLY A 303 -8.71 0.08 -5.98
CA GLY A 303 -7.79 -1.00 -6.31
C GLY A 303 -8.48 -2.17 -6.98
N SER A 304 -7.71 -3.20 -7.28
CA SER A 304 -8.24 -4.49 -7.75
C SER A 304 -7.40 -5.65 -7.24
N VAL A 305 -8.00 -6.83 -7.28
CA VAL A 305 -7.34 -8.12 -7.05
C VAL A 305 -7.66 -8.98 -8.25
N ARG A 306 -6.64 -9.47 -8.95
CA ARG A 306 -6.82 -10.21 -10.20
C ARG A 306 -5.80 -11.33 -10.33
N ASP A 307 -6.02 -12.23 -11.28
CA ASP A 307 -4.99 -13.19 -11.66
C ASP A 307 -3.82 -12.50 -12.37
N PRO A 308 -2.60 -13.07 -12.30
CA PRO A 308 -1.45 -12.57 -13.04
C PRO A 308 -1.70 -12.63 -14.55
N LEU A 309 -1.22 -11.61 -15.27
CA LEU A 309 -1.27 -11.61 -16.73
C LEU A 309 -0.13 -12.45 -17.32
N GLU A 310 -0.30 -12.93 -18.55
CA GLU A 310 0.70 -13.77 -19.25
C GLU A 310 2.08 -13.10 -19.39
N ASP A 311 2.12 -11.78 -19.60
CA ASP A 311 3.36 -11.00 -19.61
C ASP A 311 4.02 -10.96 -18.24
N GLU A 312 3.24 -10.72 -17.19
CA GLU A 312 3.72 -10.71 -15.80
C GLU A 312 4.29 -12.08 -15.40
N ILE A 313 3.63 -13.18 -15.77
CA ILE A 313 4.11 -14.55 -15.50
C ILE A 313 5.42 -14.82 -16.24
N ARG A 314 5.49 -14.46 -17.53
CA ARG A 314 6.68 -14.68 -18.36
C ARG A 314 7.89 -13.90 -17.84
N GLU A 315 7.68 -12.67 -17.38
CA GLU A 315 8.75 -11.77 -16.94
C GLU A 315 9.14 -11.99 -15.47
N SER A 316 8.24 -12.50 -14.63
CA SER A 316 8.51 -12.82 -13.22
C SER A 316 8.81 -14.31 -12.98
N THR A 317 9.98 -14.77 -13.45
CA THR A 317 10.39 -16.18 -13.32
C THR A 317 10.36 -16.74 -11.90
N ASP A 318 10.56 -15.88 -10.89
CA ASP A 318 10.57 -16.26 -9.47
C ASP A 318 9.19 -16.09 -8.81
N GLY A 319 8.18 -15.67 -9.57
CA GLY A 319 6.79 -15.52 -9.13
C GLY A 319 6.48 -14.22 -8.39
N SER A 320 7.41 -13.26 -8.30
CA SER A 320 7.19 -11.94 -7.69
C SER A 320 7.60 -10.80 -8.60
N PHE A 321 6.87 -9.68 -8.51
CA PHE A 321 7.14 -8.48 -9.29
C PHE A 321 6.46 -7.24 -8.73
N THR A 322 6.89 -6.08 -9.20
CA THR A 322 6.11 -4.84 -9.18
C THR A 322 6.11 -4.22 -10.59
N LYS A 323 4.94 -3.77 -11.03
CA LYS A 323 4.69 -3.13 -12.32
C LYS A 323 4.01 -1.79 -12.08
N VAL A 324 4.67 -0.70 -12.45
CA VAL A 324 4.14 0.66 -12.38
C VAL A 324 3.81 1.11 -13.80
N GLU A 325 2.55 1.43 -14.05
CA GLU A 325 2.09 2.00 -15.31
C GLU A 325 1.57 3.42 -15.09
N ILE A 326 2.09 4.37 -15.85
CA ILE A 326 1.71 5.79 -15.78
C ILE A 326 1.03 6.17 -17.08
N PHE A 327 -0.14 6.80 -16.96
CA PHE A 327 -1.01 7.17 -18.06
C PHE A 327 -1.25 8.68 -18.09
N HIS A 328 -1.76 9.15 -19.24
CA HIS A 328 -2.05 10.58 -19.47
C HIS A 328 -0.81 11.44 -19.19
N LEU A 329 0.27 11.13 -19.91
CA LEU A 329 1.58 11.73 -19.71
C LEU A 329 1.51 13.26 -19.87
N LYS A 330 2.07 13.98 -18.90
CA LYS A 330 2.18 15.44 -18.88
C LYS A 330 3.49 15.93 -19.50
N MET A 331 4.48 15.04 -19.51
CA MET A 331 5.85 15.31 -19.90
C MET A 331 6.34 14.17 -20.78
N ARG A 332 7.31 14.45 -21.64
CA ARG A 332 7.99 13.47 -22.47
C ARG A 332 9.46 13.82 -22.52
N SER A 333 10.31 12.82 -22.68
CA SER A 333 11.70 13.04 -23.04
C SER A 333 11.78 13.63 -24.45
N GLU A 334 12.66 14.60 -24.65
CA GLU A 334 12.93 15.20 -25.96
C GLU A 334 13.63 14.21 -26.90
N SER A 335 14.38 13.25 -26.35
CA SER A 335 15.07 12.20 -27.12
C SER A 335 15.26 10.93 -26.32
N ILE A 336 14.67 9.82 -26.79
CA ILE A 336 14.82 8.50 -26.19
C ILE A 336 16.29 8.06 -26.13
N GLN A 337 17.09 8.41 -27.15
CA GLN A 337 18.52 8.07 -27.16
C GLN A 337 19.29 8.82 -26.06
N GLN A 338 19.01 10.11 -25.87
CA GLN A 338 19.64 10.89 -24.81
C GLN A 338 19.25 10.37 -23.44
N LEU A 339 17.97 10.04 -23.24
CA LEU A 339 17.49 9.44 -22.01
C LEU A 339 18.19 8.11 -21.71
N GLN A 340 18.36 7.25 -22.71
CA GLN A 340 19.09 5.99 -22.56
C GLN A 340 20.54 6.22 -22.14
N TYR A 341 21.24 7.20 -22.72
CA TYR A 341 22.60 7.54 -22.31
C TYR A 341 22.65 8.07 -20.87
N GLN A 342 21.76 8.99 -20.51
CA GLN A 342 21.69 9.54 -19.16
C GLN A 342 21.42 8.46 -18.12
N LEU A 343 20.43 7.59 -18.35
CA LEU A 343 20.12 6.48 -17.45
C LEU A 343 21.29 5.50 -17.37
N LYS A 344 21.95 5.19 -18.49
CA LYS A 344 23.14 4.34 -18.49
C LYS A 344 24.25 4.95 -17.65
N ASP A 345 24.48 6.25 -17.74
CA ASP A 345 25.53 6.93 -16.99
C ASP A 345 25.21 6.98 -15.48
N ILE A 346 23.96 7.28 -15.11
CA ILE A 346 23.48 7.29 -13.72
C ILE A 346 23.61 5.89 -13.09
N TYR A 347 23.15 4.86 -13.80
CA TYR A 347 23.07 3.50 -13.29
C TYR A 347 24.25 2.61 -13.69
N PHE A 348 25.27 3.15 -14.36
CA PHE A 348 26.46 2.44 -14.80
C PHE A 348 27.07 1.54 -13.70
N PRO A 349 27.23 2.01 -12.44
CA PRO A 349 27.82 1.18 -11.40
C PRO A 349 26.98 -0.03 -10.99
N TYR A 350 25.67 -0.01 -11.25
CA TYR A 350 24.74 -1.10 -10.91
C TYR A 350 24.54 -2.07 -12.07
N ILE A 351 24.68 -1.60 -13.32
CA ILE A 351 24.58 -2.42 -14.52
C ILE A 351 25.79 -3.35 -14.65
N GLN A 352 26.97 -2.91 -14.22
CA GLN A 352 28.22 -3.66 -14.37
C GLN A 352 28.46 -4.75 -13.32
N VAL A 353 27.57 -4.93 -12.34
CA VAL A 353 27.68 -6.04 -11.36
C VAL A 353 27.21 -7.35 -12.01
N SER A 354 27.90 -7.75 -13.07
CA SER A 354 27.76 -9.04 -13.74
C SER A 354 29.07 -9.85 -13.76
N ASP A 355 30.13 -9.33 -13.13
CA ASP A 355 31.40 -10.06 -12.95
C ASP A 355 31.72 -10.17 -11.45
N LEU A 356 31.19 -11.22 -10.79
CA LEU A 356 31.77 -11.83 -9.59
C LEU A 356 31.21 -13.23 -9.34
#